data_AF-A0A350HAG6-F1
#
_entry.id   AF-A0A350HAG6-F1
#
_cell.length_a   1.000
_cell.length_b   1.000
_cell.length_c   1.000
_cell.angle_alpha   90.00
_cell.angle_beta   90.00
_cell.angle_gamma   90.00
#
_symmetry.space_group_name_H-M   'P 1'
#
loop_
_entity.id
_entity.type
_entity.pdbx_description
1 polymer ?
#
loop_
_entity_poly.entity_id
_entity_poly.type
_entity_poly.pdbx_seq_one_letter_code
_entity_poly.pdbx_strand_id
1 'polypeptide(L)' 'MLSIGPNNLSGNFKWSFTLPENEQFISSPTISGGNIFIGGGEKNLYSFNAKTGKVNWKYKKGAAVNSSPAVYVPSIQSTD' A
#
# COMPACT_ATOMS: atom_id res chain seq x y z
N MET A 1 0.14 -14.57 -5.71
CA MET A 1 -0.91 -13.74 -5.07
C MET A 1 -0.36 -13.17 -3.78
N LEU A 2 -0.27 -11.85 -3.65
CA LEU A 2 0.12 -11.20 -2.39
C LEU A 2 -1.15 -10.95 -1.56
N SER A 3 -1.23 -11.49 -0.34
CA SER A 3 -2.37 -11.29 0.57
C SER A 3 -2.00 -10.20 1.58
N ILE A 4 -2.76 -9.10 1.60
CA ILE A 4 -2.62 -8.01 2.56
C ILE A 4 -3.94 -7.81 3.29
N GLY A 5 -3.99 -8.21 4.57
CA GLY A 5 -5.13 -7.97 5.44
C GLY A 5 -4.76 -8.18 6.90
N PRO A 6 -5.30 -7.38 7.84
CA PRO A 6 -5.03 -7.55 9.26
C PRO A 6 -5.67 -8.85 9.76
N ASN A 7 -4.89 -9.58 10.56
CA ASN A 7 -5.15 -10.90 11.13
C ASN A 7 -6.62 -11.16 11.49
N ASN A 8 -7.22 -12.10 10.78
CA ASN A 8 -8.31 -12.93 11.28
C ASN A 8 -7.95 -14.35 10.86
N LEU A 9 -7.59 -15.22 11.80
CA LEU A 9 -7.10 -16.59 11.58
C LEU A 9 -8.15 -17.53 10.95
N SER A 10 -9.19 -16.97 10.33
CA SER A 10 -10.30 -17.66 9.67
C SER A 10 -10.24 -17.54 8.13
N GLY A 11 -9.17 -16.97 7.56
CA GLY A 11 -8.86 -17.09 6.12
C GLY A 11 -9.84 -16.42 5.13
N ASN A 12 -10.79 -15.61 5.60
CA ASN A 12 -11.70 -14.90 4.70
C ASN A 12 -11.05 -13.64 4.15
N PHE A 13 -10.72 -13.70 2.86
CA PHE A 13 -10.12 -12.61 2.12
C PHE A 13 -11.13 -11.46 1.89
N LYS A 14 -10.74 -10.23 2.25
CA LYS A 14 -11.65 -9.06 2.18
C LYS A 14 -11.75 -8.44 0.79
N TRP A 15 -10.64 -8.36 0.07
CA TRP A 15 -10.57 -7.77 -1.27
C TRP A 15 -9.24 -8.11 -1.93
N SER A 16 -9.23 -8.27 -3.26
CA SER A 16 -8.03 -8.44 -4.08
C SER A 16 -7.88 -7.27 -5.02
N PHE A 17 -6.62 -7.03 -5.36
CA PHE A 17 -6.26 -6.17 -6.46
C PHE A 17 -5.25 -6.89 -7.35
N THR A 18 -5.52 -6.87 -8.65
CA THR A 18 -4.63 -7.41 -9.67
C THR A 18 -3.96 -6.25 -10.37
N LEU A 19 -2.63 -6.30 -10.46
CA LEU A 19 -1.85 -5.29 -11.16
C LEU A 19 -2.04 -5.41 -12.69
N PRO A 20 -1.86 -4.30 -13.42
CA PRO A 20 -1.71 -4.36 -14.87
C PRO A 20 -0.58 -5.30 -15.30
N GLU A 21 -0.64 -5.77 -16.54
CA GLU A 21 0.36 -6.67 -17.11
C GLU A 21 1.77 -6.05 -17.03
N ASN A 22 2.77 -6.88 -16.71
CA ASN A 22 4.17 -6.51 -16.47
C ASN A 22 4.46 -5.69 -15.20
N GLU A 23 3.51 -5.59 -14.26
CA GLU A 23 3.75 -4.92 -12.98
C GLU A 23 3.75 -5.90 -11.81
N GLN A 24 4.72 -5.73 -10.91
CA GLN A 24 4.85 -6.56 -9.70
C GLN A 24 5.10 -5.68 -8.48
N PHE A 25 4.45 -6.02 -7.37
CA PHE A 25 4.86 -5.49 -6.07
C PHE A 25 6.13 -6.20 -5.62
N ILE A 26 7.19 -5.43 -5.41
CA ILE A 26 8.49 -5.96 -4.99
C ILE A 26 8.87 -5.51 -3.57
N SER A 27 8.03 -4.68 -2.95
CA SER A 27 8.23 -4.16 -1.59
C SER A 27 7.17 -4.70 -0.63
N SER A 28 7.47 -4.68 0.67
CA SER A 28 6.45 -4.92 1.69
C SER A 28 5.51 -3.70 1.80
N PRO A 29 4.21 -3.92 2.02
CA PRO A 29 3.24 -2.84 2.19
C PRO A 29 3.36 -2.17 3.57
N THR A 30 2.99 -0.89 3.66
CA THR A 30 2.82 -0.16 4.93
C THR A 30 1.40 0.36 5.07
N ILE A 31 0.83 0.29 6.28
CA ILE A 31 -0.53 0.75 6.56
C ILE A 31 -0.48 1.96 7.50
N SER A 32 -1.16 3.06 7.16
CA SER A 32 -1.32 4.23 8.03
C SER A 32 -2.57 5.03 7.66
N GLY A 33 -3.29 5.53 8.66
CA GLY A 33 -4.44 6.42 8.45
C GLY A 33 -5.56 5.82 7.58
N GLY A 34 -5.76 4.51 7.61
CA GLY A 34 -6.75 3.82 6.75
C GLY A 34 -6.31 3.57 5.31
N ASN A 35 -5.04 3.85 4.98
CA ASN A 35 -4.47 3.64 3.66
C ASN A 35 -3.36 2.58 3.71
N ILE A 36 -3.20 1.86 2.59
CA ILE A 36 -2.08 0.94 2.35
C ILE A 36 -1.20 1.54 1.27
N PHE A 37 0.11 1.55 1.51
CA PHE A 37 1.13 2.04 0.58
C PHE A 37 2.05 0.89 0.17
N ILE A 38 2.28 0.73 -1.13
CA ILE A 38 3.15 -0.34 -1.64
C ILE A 38 3.83 0.08 -2.95
N GLY A 39 5.14 -0.15 -3.03
CA GLY A 39 5.97 0.11 -4.21
C GLY A 39 6.09 -1.11 -5.12
N GLY A 40 6.08 -0.86 -6.43
CA GLY A 40 6.23 -1.87 -7.48
C GLY A 40 7.46 -1.68 -8.38
N GLY A 41 7.82 -2.76 -9.08
CA GLY A 41 8.99 -2.86 -9.95
C GLY A 41 8.97 -1.91 -11.15
N GLU A 42 7.78 -1.58 -11.67
CA GLU A 42 7.60 -0.61 -12.75
C GLU A 42 7.54 0.85 -12.25
N LYS A 43 8.31 1.15 -11.21
CA LYS A 43 8.53 2.50 -10.70
C LYS A 43 7.28 3.16 -10.13
N ASN A 44 6.28 2.38 -9.72
CA ASN A 44 5.02 2.92 -9.23
C ASN A 44 4.91 2.77 -7.71
N LEU A 45 4.35 3.78 -7.06
CA LEU A 45 3.87 3.73 -5.68
C LEU A 45 2.35 3.83 -5.71
N TYR A 46 1.67 2.89 -5.06
CA TYR A 46 0.23 2.89 -4.95
C TYR A 46 -0.21 3.25 -3.54
N SER A 47 -1.33 3.96 -3.44
CA SER A 47 -2.12 4.05 -2.23
C SER A 47 -3.47 3.37 -2.44
N PHE A 48 -3.86 2.51 -1.49
CA PHE A 48 -5.14 1.83 -1.47
C PHE A 48 -5.93 2.20 -0.22
N ASN A 49 -7.25 2.26 -0.33
CA ASN A 49 -8.13 2.29 0.82
C ASN A 49 -8.11 0.92 1.51
N ALA A 50 -7.67 0.85 2.77
CA ALA A 50 -7.48 -0.42 3.48
C ALA A 50 -8.78 -1.22 3.69
N LYS A 51 -9.93 -0.54 3.71
CA LYS A 51 -11.24 -1.20 3.89
C LYS A 51 -11.77 -1.80 2.60
N THR A 52 -11.60 -1.11 1.48
CA THR A 52 -12.26 -1.46 0.21
C THR A 52 -11.33 -2.04 -0.85
N GLY A 53 -10.01 -1.87 -0.69
CA GLY A 53 -9.03 -2.28 -1.71
C GLY A 53 -8.98 -1.36 -2.94
N LYS A 54 -9.77 -0.28 -2.97
CA LYS A 54 -9.77 0.66 -4.09
C LYS A 54 -8.47 1.48 -4.09
N VAL A 55 -7.91 1.69 -5.29
CA VAL A 55 -6.78 2.61 -5.50
C VAL A 55 -7.24 4.03 -5.19
N ASN A 56 -6.61 4.68 -4.23
CA ASN A 56 -6.79 6.11 -3.98
C ASN A 56 -6.01 6.92 -5.02
N TRP A 57 -4.75 6.54 -5.26
CA TRP A 57 -3.88 7.18 -6.25
C TRP A 57 -2.70 6.27 -6.62
N LYS A 58 -2.07 6.60 -7.75
CA LYS A 58 -0.84 6.01 -8.28
C LYS A 58 0.17 7.11 -8.56
N TYR A 59 1.39 6.93 -8.08
CA TYR A 59 2.51 7.84 -8.36
C TYR A 59 3.60 7.11 -9.14
N LYS A 60 3.91 7.60 -10.35
CA LYS A 60 4.98 7.05 -11.20
C LYS A 60 6.28 7.77 -10.89
N LYS A 61 7.24 7.08 -10.29
CA LYS A 61 8.63 7.50 -10.14
C LYS A 61 9.43 7.23 -11.41
N GLY A 62 10.56 7.93 -11.56
CA GLY A 62 11.52 7.71 -12.64
C GLY A 62 12.39 6.44 -12.46
N ALA A 63 12.37 5.82 -11.27
CA ALA A 63 13.15 4.64 -10.90
C ALA A 63 12.35 3.65 -10.03
N ALA A 64 12.74 2.38 -10.05
CA ALA A 64 12.07 1.30 -9.32
C ALA A 64 12.16 1.52 -7.81
N VAL A 65 11.10 1.16 -7.07
CA VAL A 65 11.07 1.25 -5.61
C VAL A 65 11.18 -0.16 -5.04
N ASN A 66 12.41 -0.54 -4.69
CA ASN A 66 12.71 -1.87 -4.16
C ASN A 66 12.61 -1.94 -2.62
N SER A 67 12.47 -0.79 -1.95
CA SER A 67 12.40 -0.67 -0.50
C SER A 67 10.96 -0.56 0.00
N SER A 68 10.71 -1.05 1.22
CA SER A 68 9.43 -0.83 1.91
C SER A 68 9.20 0.66 2.15
N PRO A 69 7.98 1.19 1.92
CA PRO A 69 7.67 2.59 2.18
C PRO A 69 7.72 2.90 3.68
N ALA A 70 8.15 4.11 4.03
CA ALA A 70 8.08 4.65 5.39
C ALA A 70 7.04 5.77 5.43
N VAL A 71 6.19 5.77 6.46
CA VAL A 71 5.17 6.81 6.64
C VAL A 71 5.52 7.60 7.90
N TYR A 72 5.71 8.91 7.75
CA TYR A 72 5.82 9.85 8.87
C TYR A 72 4.47 10.53 9.08
N VAL A 73 3.94 10.47 10.29
CA VAL A 73 2.73 11.18 10.70
C VAL A 73 3.16 12.24 11.71
N PRO A 74 3.12 13.54 11.38
CA PRO A 74 3.42 14.57 12.36
C PRO A 74 2.35 14.55 13.46
N SER A 75 2.78 14.47 14.72
CA SER A 75 1.90 14.74 15.84
C SER A 75 1.62 16.24 15.86
N ILE A 76 0.37 16.63 15.58
CA ILE A 76 -0.10 17.97 15.90
C ILE A 76 -0.12 18.03 17.42
N GLN A 77 0.87 18.70 18.03
CA GLN A 77 0.74 19.06 19.43
C GLN A 77 -0.25 20.22 19.51
N SER A 78 -1.40 19.96 20.13
CA SER A 78 -2.30 21.01 20.59
C SER A 78 -1.49 21.92 21.51
N THR A 79 -1.24 23.16 21.10
CA THR A 79 -0.87 24.21 22.04
C THR A 79 -2.16 24.68 22.67
N ASP A 80 -2.37 24.34 23.94
CA ASP A 80 -3.43 24.87 24.78
C ASP A 80 -3.35 26.40 24.90
#